data_AF-A0A9N7LU18-F1
#
_entry.id   AF-A0A9N7LU18-F1
#
_cell.length_a   1.000
_cell.length_b   1.000
_cell.length_c   1.000
_cell.angle_alpha   90.00
_cell.angle_beta   90.00
_cell.angle_gamma   90.00
#
_symmetry.space_group_name_H-M   'P 1'
#
loop_
_entity.id
_entity.type
_entity.pdbx_description
1 polymer ?
#
loop_
_entity_poly.entity_id
_entity_poly.type
_entity_poly.pdbx_seq_one_letter_code
_entity_poly.pdbx_strand_id
1 'polypeptide(L)'
;MTTALPGQLNERELINIPQGYMHFGPNTGTPITSVSGVPITTLDVQFGGYDPLGTYYPVTSIVDSGGNHGTIPGIILGTGQTSGVVPPGTVISISTNDNQTLLYSYTTTATDSPVVTGNIPMNTGLLPFALGPVYISNSPSGVGTVVFNYPPP
;
A
#
# COMPACT_ATOMS: atom_id res chain seq x y z
N MET A 1 -4.33 -18.57 -3.99
CA MET A 1 -3.25 -19.08 -4.87
C MET A 1 -3.74 -19.06 -6.30
N THR A 2 -3.26 -18.12 -7.12
CA THR A 2 -3.59 -18.03 -8.56
C THR A 2 -2.83 -19.06 -9.38
N THR A 3 -1.77 -19.67 -8.83
CA THR A 3 -0.84 -20.62 -9.47
C THR A 3 -1.50 -21.84 -10.14
N ALA A 4 -2.73 -22.19 -9.75
CA ALA A 4 -3.49 -23.29 -10.34
C ALA A 4 -4.29 -22.89 -11.60
N LEU A 5 -4.38 -21.60 -11.92
CA LEU A 5 -5.08 -21.12 -13.12
C LEU A 5 -4.23 -21.39 -14.38
N PRO A 6 -4.86 -21.62 -15.55
CA PRO A 6 -4.13 -21.92 -16.77
C PRO A 6 -3.52 -20.67 -17.41
N GLY A 7 -2.36 -20.84 -18.04
CA GLY A 7 -1.70 -19.81 -18.84
C GLY A 7 -1.49 -18.51 -18.06
N GLN A 8 -1.79 -17.37 -18.69
CA GLN A 8 -1.55 -16.04 -18.12
C GLN A 8 -2.41 -15.71 -16.90
N LEU A 9 -3.46 -16.50 -16.62
CA LEU A 9 -4.36 -16.26 -15.50
C LEU A 9 -3.69 -16.49 -14.14
N ASN A 10 -2.62 -17.29 -14.08
CA ASN A 10 -1.97 -17.60 -12.81
C ASN A 10 -0.94 -16.58 -12.34
N GLU A 11 -0.51 -15.69 -13.23
CA GLU A 11 0.63 -14.83 -12.95
C GLU A 11 0.20 -13.57 -12.20
N ARG A 12 -1.05 -13.10 -12.38
CA ARG A 12 -1.42 -11.71 -12.09
C ARG A 12 -2.92 -11.54 -11.85
N GLU A 13 -3.28 -10.52 -11.08
CA GLU A 13 -4.67 -10.17 -10.77
C GLU A 13 -4.87 -8.67 -10.62
N LEU A 14 -6.00 -8.15 -11.10
CA LEU A 14 -6.50 -6.82 -10.81
C LEU A 14 -7.57 -6.92 -9.72
N ILE A 15 -7.40 -6.16 -8.64
CA ILE A 15 -8.39 -6.02 -7.57
C ILE A 15 -9.03 -4.63 -7.71
N ASN A 16 -10.33 -4.57 -7.95
CA ASN A 16 -11.08 -3.33 -8.09
C ASN A 16 -12.26 -3.32 -7.11
N ILE A 17 -11.97 -2.97 -5.86
CA ILE A 17 -12.97 -2.93 -4.78
C ILE A 17 -14.08 -1.90 -5.06
N PRO A 18 -13.79 -0.67 -5.54
CA PRO A 18 -14.83 0.32 -5.84
C PRO A 18 -15.84 -0.16 -6.88
N GLN A 19 -15.43 -1.01 -7.83
CA GLN A 19 -16.33 -1.61 -8.82
C GLN A 19 -16.75 -3.05 -8.49
N GLY A 20 -16.33 -3.58 -7.34
CA GLY A 20 -16.79 -4.87 -6.82
C GLY A 20 -16.33 -6.10 -7.60
N TYR A 21 -15.17 -6.06 -8.27
CA TYR A 21 -14.66 -7.22 -9.01
C TYR A 21 -13.15 -7.45 -8.86
N MET A 22 -12.76 -8.69 -9.19
CA MET A 22 -11.38 -9.12 -9.39
C MET A 22 -11.26 -9.71 -10.79
N HIS A 23 -10.13 -9.47 -11.46
CA HIS A 23 -9.85 -9.98 -12.80
C HIS A 23 -8.47 -10.65 -12.84
N PHE A 24 -8.42 -11.94 -13.17
CA PHE A 24 -7.17 -12.67 -13.36
C PHE A 24 -6.63 -12.44 -14.77
N GLY A 25 -5.30 -12.35 -14.90
CA GLY A 25 -4.62 -12.20 -16.18
C GLY A 25 -4.02 -10.80 -16.42
N PRO A 26 -3.83 -10.38 -17.69
CA PRO A 26 -3.23 -9.09 -18.02
C PRO A 26 -3.94 -7.91 -17.36
N ASN A 27 -3.18 -6.85 -17.04
CA ASN A 27 -3.75 -5.63 -16.48
C ASN A 27 -4.70 -4.98 -17.49
N THR A 28 -5.97 -4.87 -17.13
CA THR A 28 -7.01 -4.22 -17.96
C THR A 28 -7.28 -2.78 -17.54
N GLY A 29 -6.70 -2.31 -16.44
CA GLY A 29 -6.76 -0.90 -16.03
C GLY A 29 -5.66 -0.05 -16.66
N THR A 30 -5.68 1.25 -16.39
CA THR A 30 -4.66 2.20 -16.83
C THR A 30 -3.56 2.32 -15.78
N PRO A 31 -2.33 1.82 -16.01
CA PRO A 31 -1.24 1.94 -15.05
C PRO A 31 -0.88 3.42 -14.81
N ILE A 32 -0.83 3.85 -13.55
CA ILE A 32 -0.41 5.20 -13.17
C ILE A 32 0.97 5.18 -12.52
N THR A 33 1.16 4.31 -11.54
CA THR A 33 2.44 4.15 -10.84
C THR A 33 2.61 2.71 -10.35
N SER A 34 3.84 2.32 -10.03
CA SER A 34 4.15 0.96 -9.61
C SER A 34 5.29 0.91 -8.59
N VAL A 35 5.22 -0.05 -7.69
CA VAL A 35 6.31 -0.41 -6.77
C VAL A 35 6.72 -1.86 -7.01
N SER A 36 8.03 -2.11 -6.91
CA SER A 36 8.62 -3.44 -7.06
C SER A 36 8.49 -4.22 -5.75
N GLY A 37 8.20 -5.52 -5.85
CA GLY A 37 7.96 -6.41 -4.72
C GLY A 37 6.47 -6.59 -4.42
N VAL A 38 6.05 -7.83 -4.14
CA VAL A 38 4.71 -8.19 -3.66
C VAL A 38 4.77 -9.54 -2.93
N PRO A 39 3.98 -9.76 -1.85
CA PRO A 39 3.17 -8.77 -1.13
C PRO A 39 4.02 -7.77 -0.35
N ILE A 40 5.33 -8.02 -0.22
CA ILE A 40 6.25 -7.18 0.53
C ILE A 40 7.02 -6.27 -0.43
N THR A 41 7.02 -4.98 -0.13
CA THR A 41 7.76 -3.93 -0.84
C THR A 41 8.35 -2.94 0.18
N THR A 42 9.10 -1.94 -0.28
CA THR A 42 9.47 -0.78 0.53
C THR A 42 8.61 0.40 0.09
N LEU A 43 7.97 1.06 1.04
CA LEU A 43 7.22 2.30 0.83
C LEU A 43 7.81 3.39 1.71
N ASP A 44 7.78 4.62 1.22
CA ASP A 44 8.18 5.79 2.00
C ASP A 44 6.97 6.38 2.71
N VAL A 45 7.11 6.63 4.01
CA VAL A 45 6.06 7.19 4.87
C VAL A 45 6.46 8.59 5.30
N GLN A 46 5.57 9.55 5.11
CA GLN A 46 5.67 10.90 5.65
C GLN A 46 4.50 11.22 6.58
N PHE A 47 4.77 12.02 7.60
CA PHE A 47 3.77 12.55 8.52
C PHE A 47 3.66 14.07 8.35
N GLY A 48 2.43 14.58 8.35
CA GLY A 48 2.14 16.02 8.18
C GLY A 48 1.88 16.47 6.74
N GLY A 49 1.91 15.55 5.77
CA GLY A 49 1.68 15.83 4.35
C GLY A 49 2.78 15.25 3.47
N TYR A 50 2.56 15.27 2.16
CA TYR A 50 3.55 14.84 1.18
C TYR A 50 4.42 16.04 0.76
N ASP A 51 5.72 15.93 0.99
CA ASP A 51 6.74 16.81 0.42
C ASP A 51 7.82 15.94 -0.24
N PRO A 52 8.05 16.03 -1.57
CA PRO A 52 9.10 15.24 -2.22
C PRO A 52 10.51 15.55 -1.70
N LEU A 53 10.71 16.74 -1.11
CA LEU A 53 11.98 17.14 -0.49
C LEU A 53 11.97 17.00 1.04
N GLY A 54 10.86 16.51 1.59
CA GLY A 54 10.63 16.36 3.02
C GLY A 54 11.34 15.16 3.63
N THR A 55 11.29 15.07 4.97
CA THR A 55 11.76 13.89 5.69
C THR A 55 10.75 12.75 5.52
N TYR A 56 11.23 11.61 5.06
CA TYR A 56 10.44 10.38 4.94
C TYR A 56 11.15 9.22 5.63
N TYR A 57 10.37 8.18 5.91
CA TYR A 57 10.85 6.93 6.48
C TYR A 57 10.64 5.81 5.47
N PRO A 58 11.71 5.15 4.97
CA PRO A 58 11.57 3.95 4.16
C PRO A 58 11.19 2.77 5.05
N VAL A 59 10.07 2.11 4.73
CA VAL A 59 9.48 1.07 5.57
C VAL A 59 9.17 -0.18 4.75
N THR A 60 9.69 -1.32 5.20
CA THR A 60 9.24 -2.62 4.71
C THR A 60 7.75 -2.76 4.97
N SER A 61 6.98 -2.96 3.90
CA SER A 61 5.52 -2.84 3.90
C SER A 61 4.88 -4.05 3.24
N ILE A 62 3.81 -4.55 3.84
CA ILE A 62 2.92 -5.57 3.26
C ILE A 62 1.75 -4.84 2.61
N VAL A 63 1.58 -5.03 1.30
CA VAL A 63 0.42 -4.58 0.55
C VAL A 63 -0.69 -5.63 0.71
N ASP A 64 -1.70 -5.33 1.53
CA ASP A 64 -2.62 -6.35 2.07
C ASP A 64 -4.06 -5.86 2.12
N SER A 65 -4.85 -6.26 1.12
CA SER A 65 -6.28 -5.94 1.04
C SER A 65 -7.11 -6.56 2.17
N GLY A 66 -6.59 -7.56 2.88
CA GLY A 66 -7.20 -8.15 4.06
C GLY A 66 -6.80 -7.49 5.39
N GLY A 67 -5.88 -6.51 5.36
CA GLY A 67 -5.27 -5.91 6.55
C GLY A 67 -6.14 -4.90 7.32
N ASN A 68 -7.42 -4.77 6.98
CA ASN A 68 -8.37 -3.83 7.58
C ASN A 68 -7.82 -2.38 7.55
N HIS A 69 -7.69 -1.68 8.68
CA HIS A 69 -7.12 -0.32 8.73
C HIS A 69 -5.59 -0.26 8.67
N GLY A 70 -4.91 -1.41 8.55
CA GLY A 70 -3.45 -1.49 8.47
C GLY A 70 -2.74 -1.31 9.82
N THR A 71 -1.41 -1.34 9.76
CA THR A 71 -0.52 -1.16 10.91
C THR A 71 0.66 -0.26 10.56
N ILE A 72 1.10 0.56 11.52
CA ILE A 72 2.31 1.39 11.40
C ILE A 72 3.33 1.00 12.48
N PRO A 73 4.62 0.86 12.15
CA PRO A 73 5.67 0.67 13.15
C PRO A 73 5.79 1.92 14.04
N GLY A 74 5.78 1.74 15.36
CA GLY A 74 5.84 2.85 16.32
C GLY A 74 7.14 3.65 16.22
N ILE A 75 8.22 3.02 15.77
CA ILE A 75 9.53 3.63 15.62
C ILE A 75 9.54 4.82 14.64
N ILE A 76 8.70 4.80 13.60
CA ILE A 76 8.66 5.90 12.61
C ILE A 76 7.75 7.06 13.03
N LEU A 77 6.85 6.84 14.01
CA LEU A 77 5.95 7.90 14.49
C LEU A 77 6.69 8.97 15.29
N GLY A 78 7.83 8.65 15.88
CA GLY A 78 8.61 9.59 16.72
C GLY A 78 7.92 9.99 18.04
N THR A 79 6.79 9.37 18.39
CA THR A 79 6.00 9.69 19.60
C THR A 79 6.30 8.78 20.79
N GLY A 80 7.06 7.69 20.59
CA GLY A 80 7.25 6.63 21.59
C GLY A 80 6.06 5.68 21.74
N GLN A 81 5.01 5.85 20.94
CA GLN A 81 3.85 4.96 20.94
C GLN A 81 4.22 3.59 20.36
N THR A 82 3.81 2.51 21.04
CA THR A 82 4.09 1.12 20.62
C THR A 82 2.84 0.25 20.48
N SER A 83 1.67 0.78 20.84
CA SER A 83 0.37 0.11 20.77
C SER A 83 -0.77 1.13 20.64
N GLY A 84 -2.00 0.67 20.43
CA GLY A 84 -3.17 1.51 20.17
C GLY A 84 -3.28 1.91 18.70
N VAL A 85 -4.05 2.94 18.40
CA VAL A 85 -4.19 3.48 17.02
C VAL A 85 -3.38 4.75 16.87
N VAL A 86 -2.94 5.05 15.64
CA VAL A 86 -2.33 6.36 15.36
C VAL A 86 -3.33 7.46 15.74
N PRO A 87 -2.90 8.54 16.42
CA PRO A 87 -3.81 9.59 16.87
C PRO A 87 -4.63 10.17 15.72
N PRO A 88 -5.96 10.39 15.90
CA PRO A 88 -6.80 11.07 14.91
C PRO A 88 -6.24 12.45 14.53
N GLY A 89 -6.40 12.84 13.27
CA GLY A 89 -5.87 14.10 12.72
C GLY A 89 -4.43 14.01 12.23
N THR A 90 -3.79 12.84 12.30
CA THR A 90 -2.45 12.62 11.73
C THR A 90 -2.57 12.47 10.21
N VAL A 91 -1.90 13.35 9.47
CA VAL A 91 -1.78 13.23 8.01
C VAL A 91 -0.65 12.26 7.70
N ILE A 92 -0.96 11.19 6.96
CA ILE A 92 -0.01 10.15 6.57
C ILE A 92 0.03 10.13 5.04
N SER A 93 1.22 10.25 4.48
CA SER A 93 1.44 10.15 3.04
C SER A 93 2.35 8.97 2.74
N ILE A 94 1.98 8.20 1.73
CA ILE A 94 2.68 6.99 1.31
C ILE A 94 3.15 7.18 -0.14
N SER A 95 4.45 7.01 -0.38
CA SER A 95 5.08 7.21 -1.69
C SER A 95 5.96 6.03 -2.10
N THR A 96 6.42 6.07 -3.35
CA THR A 96 7.47 5.18 -3.86
C THR A 96 8.75 5.31 -3.03
N ASN A 97 9.58 4.24 -3.00
CA ASN A 97 10.87 4.17 -2.29
C ASN A 97 11.97 4.98 -2.99
N ASP A 98 11.78 6.29 -2.93
CA ASP A 98 12.58 7.41 -3.43
C ASP A 98 11.91 8.75 -3.07
N ASN A 99 10.70 8.71 -2.49
CA ASN A 99 9.85 9.83 -2.13
C ASN A 99 9.43 10.72 -3.32
N GLN A 100 9.64 10.28 -4.56
CA GLN A 100 9.41 11.11 -5.74
C GLN A 100 7.98 11.02 -6.29
N THR A 101 7.26 9.95 -5.96
CA THR A 101 5.88 9.75 -6.43
C THR A 101 4.97 9.40 -5.27
N LEU A 102 4.05 10.31 -4.94
CA LEU A 102 2.95 10.02 -4.03
C LEU A 102 2.12 8.85 -4.57
N LEU A 103 1.74 7.92 -3.71
CA LEU A 103 0.79 6.85 -4.02
C LEU A 103 -0.59 7.20 -3.47
N TYR A 104 -0.65 7.60 -2.19
CA TYR A 104 -1.86 8.11 -1.54
C TYR A 104 -1.53 8.87 -0.26
N SER A 105 -2.45 9.73 0.17
CA SER A 105 -2.40 10.44 1.44
C SER A 105 -3.76 10.36 2.13
N TYR A 106 -3.77 10.30 3.46
CA TYR A 106 -4.99 10.26 4.24
C TYR A 106 -4.79 10.89 5.62
N THR A 107 -5.90 11.31 6.24
CA THR A 107 -5.92 11.81 7.61
C THR A 107 -6.60 10.78 8.49
N THR A 108 -5.92 10.36 9.55
CA THR A 108 -6.46 9.40 10.52
C THR A 108 -7.70 9.94 11.22
N THR A 109 -8.64 9.07 11.57
CA THR A 109 -9.86 9.41 12.33
C THR A 109 -10.04 8.47 13.51
N ALA A 110 -10.98 8.79 14.40
CA ALA A 110 -11.28 7.92 15.54
C ALA A 110 -11.75 6.50 15.13
N THR A 111 -12.26 6.33 13.92
CA THR A 111 -12.81 5.06 13.43
C THR A 111 -12.02 4.44 12.29
N ASP A 112 -11.10 5.19 11.67
CA ASP A 112 -10.29 4.77 10.53
C ASP A 112 -8.86 5.25 10.74
N SER A 113 -8.06 4.38 11.36
CA SER A 113 -6.66 4.63 11.74
C SER A 113 -5.91 3.31 11.80
N PRO A 114 -4.65 3.27 11.34
CA PRO A 114 -3.81 2.10 11.50
C PRO A 114 -3.46 1.85 12.97
N VAL A 115 -3.28 0.58 13.31
CA VAL A 115 -2.80 0.18 14.64
C VAL A 115 -1.29 0.39 14.72
N VAL A 116 -0.83 1.00 15.80
CA VAL A 116 0.59 1.13 16.10
C VAL A 116 1.13 -0.19 16.61
N THR A 117 2.24 -0.63 16.05
CA THR A 117 2.88 -1.90 16.37
C THR A 117 4.37 -1.70 16.61
N GLY A 118 5.03 -2.56 17.39
CA GLY A 118 6.43 -2.35 17.77
C GLY A 118 7.41 -2.34 16.59
N ASN A 119 7.79 -3.53 16.12
CA ASN A 119 8.83 -3.74 15.08
C ASN A 119 8.40 -4.80 14.04
N ILE A 120 7.16 -4.70 13.55
CA ILE A 120 6.71 -5.49 12.41
C ILE A 120 6.72 -4.61 11.15
N PRO A 121 6.74 -5.18 9.94
CA PRO A 121 6.49 -4.43 8.72
C PRO A 121 5.21 -3.59 8.83
N MET A 122 5.17 -2.45 8.13
CA MET A 122 3.92 -1.72 7.94
C MET A 122 2.93 -2.64 7.19
N ASN A 123 1.66 -2.59 7.54
CA ASN A 123 0.59 -3.19 6.75
C ASN A 123 -0.25 -2.03 6.19
N THR A 124 -0.37 -1.95 4.87
CA THR A 124 -1.12 -0.87 4.20
C THR A 124 -2.62 -0.91 4.48
N GLY A 125 -3.14 -2.07 4.87
CA GLY A 125 -4.57 -2.32 5.02
C GLY A 125 -5.32 -2.26 3.69
N LEU A 126 -6.64 -2.15 3.82
CA LEU A 126 -7.59 -2.06 2.72
C LEU A 126 -7.47 -0.74 1.95
N LEU A 127 -6.95 0.32 2.57
CA LEU A 127 -7.03 1.69 2.07
C LEU A 127 -6.60 1.85 0.59
N PRO A 128 -5.39 1.44 0.15
CA PRO A 128 -5.02 1.59 -1.26
C PRO A 128 -6.00 0.88 -2.22
N PHE A 129 -6.55 -0.27 -1.81
CA PHE A 129 -7.52 -1.00 -2.64
C PHE A 129 -8.92 -0.34 -2.64
N ALA A 130 -9.26 0.42 -1.59
CA ALA A 130 -10.51 1.17 -1.51
C ALA A 130 -10.49 2.46 -2.35
N LEU A 131 -9.30 3.01 -2.62
CA LEU A 131 -9.14 4.23 -3.43
C LEU A 131 -9.27 3.98 -4.93
N GLY A 132 -8.93 2.79 -5.39
CA GLY A 132 -9.02 2.45 -6.81
C GLY A 132 -8.48 1.07 -7.16
N PRO A 133 -8.39 0.75 -8.46
CA PRO A 133 -7.95 -0.57 -8.91
C PRO A 133 -6.45 -0.75 -8.67
N VAL A 134 -6.08 -1.84 -8.01
CA VAL A 134 -4.68 -2.23 -7.76
C VAL A 134 -4.40 -3.54 -8.48
N TYR A 135 -3.37 -3.54 -9.32
CA TYR A 135 -2.93 -4.71 -10.06
C TYR A 135 -1.69 -5.33 -9.42
N ILE A 136 -1.76 -6.63 -9.17
CA ILE A 136 -0.70 -7.44 -8.57
C ILE A 136 -0.14 -8.35 -9.66
N SER A 137 1.16 -8.22 -9.95
CA SER A 137 1.86 -9.12 -10.86
C SER A 137 2.91 -9.89 -10.10
N ASN A 138 2.96 -11.21 -10.23
CA ASN A 138 4.01 -12.02 -9.60
C ASN A 138 5.30 -12.09 -10.43
N SER A 139 5.36 -11.43 -11.60
CA SER A 139 6.39 -11.46 -12.65
C SER A 139 7.13 -12.81 -12.83
N PRO A 140 7.15 -13.41 -14.04
CA PRO A 140 7.90 -14.64 -14.28
C PRO A 140 9.44 -14.50 -14.04
N SER A 141 9.97 -13.28 -13.91
CA SER A 141 11.38 -13.01 -13.54
C SER A 141 11.68 -13.06 -12.03
N GLY A 142 10.68 -13.33 -11.19
CA GLY A 142 10.86 -13.61 -9.75
C GLY A 142 10.68 -12.41 -8.80
N VAL A 143 10.53 -11.19 -9.32
CA VAL A 143 10.18 -10.01 -8.51
C VAL A 143 8.82 -9.49 -8.94
N GLY A 144 7.82 -9.67 -8.08
CA GLY A 144 6.48 -9.17 -8.36
C GLY A 144 6.39 -7.64 -8.34
N THR A 145 5.23 -7.10 -8.66
CA THR A 145 4.98 -5.67 -8.78
C THR A 145 3.57 -5.36 -8.33
N VAL A 146 3.41 -4.28 -7.59
CA VAL A 146 2.12 -3.66 -7.29
C VAL A 146 1.98 -2.45 -8.19
N VAL A 147 0.89 -2.36 -8.95
CA VAL A 147 0.59 -1.26 -9.85
C VAL A 147 -0.71 -0.60 -9.40
N PHE A 148 -0.66 0.70 -9.19
CA PHE A 148 -1.81 1.52 -8.87
C PHE A 148 -2.37 2.05 -10.20
N ASN A 149 -3.60 1.67 -10.53
CA ASN A 149 -4.27 2.08 -11.76
C ASN A 149 -5.15 3.32 -11.55
N TYR A 150 -4.78 4.18 -10.60
CA TYR A 150 -5.47 5.41 -10.25
C TYR A 150 -4.45 6.46 -9.80
N PRO A 151 -4.69 7.76 -10.06
CA PRO A 151 -3.84 8.82 -9.56
C PRO A 151 -4.01 8.99 -8.04
N PRO A 152 -3.00 9.50 -7.33
CA PRO A 152 -3.15 9.86 -5.92
C PRO A 152 -4.33 10.82 -5.72
N PRO A 153 -5.19 10.57 -4.72
CA PRO A 153 -6.33 11.44 -4.41
C PRO A 153 -5.93 12.78 -3.81
#